data_AF-A0A9R1FPV3-F1
#
_entry.id   AF-A0A9R1FPV3-F1
#
_cell.length_a   1.000
_cell.length_b   1.000
_cell.length_c   1.000
_cell.angle_alpha   90.00
_cell.angle_beta   90.00
_cell.angle_gamma   90.00
#
_symmetry.space_group_name_H-M   'P 1'
#
loop_
_entity.id
_entity.type
_entity.pdbx_description
1 polymer ?
#
loop_
_entity_poly.entity_id
_entity_poly.type
_entity_poly.pdbx_seq_one_letter_code
_entity_poly.pdbx_strand_id
1 'polypeptide(L)'
;MLGSPRKQHGGGGGGSHSASFLLGALLPTLLLFFLASDRVGERLTSISTYTLGNNNNGSSSAHREQMTHDANLTDTDTTEERVFPGLAELLPRVATDDGTVIITSVNEAWSRPGSLLDLFRAGFNSGEEIAHLLNHTLIVAVDPGALAHCEAVHPHCYLLEVTSANVSSANRFMTRSYLELVWAKLELQQRVLQLGYSYLFTDVDIMWLRNPFRHISLYADMAISTDRFNGDAESLANAPNTGFYYVKSTNRTVEMVRRWRAARSRFPPTHDQAVFDEIKGELAGGELHIRFVFLETALFDGFCQLHDEMDRVCTMHANCCIGLENKVHDLTNMAADWKNYTSLAPAERRGSGRRWTAPDPVRGVHEAAL
;
A
#
# COMPACT_ATOMS: atom_id res chain seq x y z
N MET A 1 -7.24 15.60 81.36
CA MET A 1 -7.84 16.93 81.11
C MET A 1 -8.51 16.89 79.74
N LEU A 2 -9.81 17.24 79.76
CA LEU A 2 -10.80 17.51 78.70
C LEU A 2 -10.40 17.28 77.22
N GLY A 3 -11.19 16.65 76.34
CA GLY A 3 -12.55 16.12 76.42
C GLY A 3 -13.00 15.61 75.03
N SER A 4 -13.70 14.47 75.01
CA SER A 4 -14.54 13.94 73.91
C SER A 4 -15.89 14.71 73.86
N PRO A 5 -16.87 14.52 72.92
CA PRO A 5 -17.22 13.26 72.24
C PRO A 5 -17.80 13.32 70.79
N ARG A 6 -17.94 12.09 70.24
CA ARG A 6 -18.85 11.59 69.18
C ARG A 6 -20.27 12.21 69.15
N LYS A 7 -20.89 12.16 67.95
CA LYS A 7 -22.21 11.50 67.75
C LYS A 7 -22.49 11.13 66.28
N GLN A 8 -22.97 9.89 66.09
CA GLN A 8 -23.70 9.38 64.92
C GLN A 8 -25.22 9.51 65.15
N HIS A 9 -26.00 9.60 64.06
CA HIS A 9 -27.33 9.01 63.79
C HIS A 9 -27.71 9.45 62.36
N GLY A 10 -28.34 8.70 61.44
CA GLY A 10 -29.07 7.43 61.50
C GLY A 10 -30.46 7.59 60.86
N GLY A 11 -30.73 6.90 59.74
CA GLY A 11 -32.06 6.61 59.14
C GLY A 11 -32.72 7.76 58.36
N GLY A 12 -33.50 7.57 57.29
CA GLY A 12 -34.08 6.39 56.64
C GLY A 12 -35.43 6.77 55.98
N GLY A 13 -35.72 6.23 54.79
CA GLY A 13 -37.02 6.30 54.08
C GLY A 13 -37.21 7.57 53.23
N GLY A 14 -37.68 7.55 51.98
CA GLY A 14 -38.48 6.58 51.23
C GLY A 14 -39.62 7.36 50.56
N GLY A 15 -39.80 7.28 49.24
CA GLY A 15 -40.93 7.93 48.57
C GLY A 15 -40.74 8.15 47.07
N SER A 16 -41.30 7.25 46.28
CA SER A 16 -41.40 7.24 44.83
C SER A 16 -42.24 8.38 44.25
N HIS A 17 -41.85 8.90 43.08
CA HIS A 17 -42.80 9.26 42.03
C HIS A 17 -42.27 8.78 40.67
N SER A 18 -42.99 7.81 40.12
CA SER A 18 -42.89 7.37 38.73
C SER A 18 -43.73 8.27 37.83
N ALA A 19 -43.23 8.51 36.62
CA ALA A 19 -43.93 8.40 35.32
C ALA A 19 -43.72 9.59 34.36
N SER A 20 -43.12 9.23 33.21
CA SER A 20 -43.42 9.70 31.85
C SER A 20 -42.83 11.04 31.40
N PHE A 21 -41.98 11.04 30.37
CA PHE A 21 -42.37 10.95 28.96
C PHE A 21 -41.14 10.73 28.04
N LEU A 22 -41.44 10.20 26.86
CA LEU A 22 -40.57 9.75 25.77
C LEU A 22 -39.82 10.88 25.03
N LEU A 23 -38.81 10.44 24.24
CA LEU A 23 -38.17 11.07 23.07
C LEU A 23 -37.04 12.10 23.28
N GLY A 24 -35.91 11.84 22.59
CA GLY A 24 -34.78 12.75 22.38
C GLY A 24 -33.48 11.98 22.17
N ALA A 25 -33.31 11.27 21.06
CA ALA A 25 -32.63 11.74 19.84
C ALA A 25 -31.10 11.53 19.86
N LEU A 26 -30.65 10.63 18.99
CA LEU A 26 -29.44 10.70 18.13
C LEU A 26 -28.23 11.47 18.68
N LEU A 27 -27.18 10.73 19.07
CA LEU A 27 -25.82 11.26 19.09
C LEU A 27 -25.13 10.94 17.76
N PRO A 28 -24.69 11.95 16.99
CA PRO A 28 -23.89 11.75 15.79
C PRO A 28 -22.41 11.69 16.19
N THR A 29 -21.76 10.53 16.03
CA THR A 29 -20.29 10.49 15.94
C THR A 29 -19.90 10.87 14.51
N LEU A 30 -19.97 12.17 14.28
CA LEU A 30 -19.40 12.89 13.14
C LEU A 30 -18.01 13.33 13.59
N LEU A 31 -16.97 12.61 13.16
CA LEU A 31 -15.60 13.12 13.22
C LEU A 31 -15.15 13.38 11.79
N LEU A 32 -15.13 14.68 11.49
CA LEU A 32 -14.73 15.31 10.25
C LEU A 32 -13.24 15.06 10.00
N PHE A 33 -12.90 14.59 8.80
CA PHE A 33 -11.53 14.65 8.29
C PHE A 33 -11.51 15.39 6.94
N PHE A 34 -11.04 16.65 6.99
CA PHE A 34 -10.54 17.45 5.86
C PHE A 34 -9.00 17.28 5.82
N LEU A 35 -8.18 17.50 4.78
CA LEU A 35 -8.10 18.30 3.54
C LEU A 35 -7.27 17.45 2.52
N ALA A 36 -7.02 17.76 1.24
CA ALA A 36 -6.90 19.03 0.55
C ALA A 36 -7.14 18.89 -0.97
N SER A 37 -7.60 19.99 -1.57
CA SER A 37 -7.77 20.16 -3.00
C SER A 37 -6.44 20.50 -3.68
N ASP A 38 -6.25 20.18 -4.96
CA ASP A 38 -6.20 21.31 -5.90
C ASP A 38 -6.82 21.07 -7.28
N ARG A 39 -7.33 22.20 -7.78
CA ARG A 39 -7.93 22.42 -9.10
C ARG A 39 -6.84 22.78 -10.11
N VAL A 40 -6.96 22.29 -11.34
CA VAL A 40 -6.43 22.99 -12.52
C VAL A 40 -7.55 23.08 -13.56
N GLY A 41 -7.71 24.28 -14.10
CA GLY A 41 -8.88 24.74 -14.84
C GLY A 41 -9.05 24.17 -16.25
N GLU A 42 -10.30 24.19 -16.69
CA GLU A 42 -10.77 23.85 -18.03
C GLU A 42 -10.25 24.80 -19.12
N ARG A 43 -10.04 24.25 -20.33
CA ARG A 43 -10.71 24.76 -21.54
C ARG A 43 -11.10 23.62 -22.48
N LEU A 44 -12.38 23.64 -22.85
CA LEU A 44 -13.11 22.74 -23.75
C LEU A 44 -12.84 23.02 -25.24
N THR A 45 -12.92 21.97 -26.06
CA THR A 45 -13.79 21.77 -27.26
C THR A 45 -13.50 20.38 -27.85
N SER A 46 -14.38 19.56 -28.43
CA SER A 46 -15.85 19.38 -28.51
C SER A 46 -16.08 18.10 -29.35
N ILE A 47 -17.32 17.56 -29.34
CA ILE A 47 -17.97 16.77 -30.44
C ILE A 47 -17.62 15.26 -30.55
N SER A 48 -18.51 14.41 -29.99
CA SER A 48 -19.59 13.68 -30.71
C SER A 48 -19.78 12.21 -30.37
N THR A 49 -21.05 11.93 -30.09
CA THR A 49 -21.84 10.71 -30.04
C THR A 49 -21.62 9.68 -31.16
N TYR A 50 -21.65 8.41 -30.76
CA TYR A 50 -22.31 7.34 -31.53
C TYR A 50 -23.14 6.47 -30.60
N THR A 51 -24.43 6.41 -30.90
CA THR A 51 -25.43 5.50 -30.33
C THR A 51 -25.60 4.34 -31.32
N LEU A 52 -25.57 3.11 -30.82
CA LEU A 52 -26.22 1.93 -31.41
C LEU A 52 -26.44 0.96 -30.24
N GLY A 53 -27.62 0.41 -29.94
CA GLY A 53 -28.80 0.20 -30.77
C GLY A 53 -29.13 -1.29 -30.79
N ASN A 54 -29.94 -1.71 -29.81
CA ASN A 54 -30.99 -2.74 -29.89
C ASN A 54 -30.68 -4.27 -29.74
N ASN A 55 -31.23 -4.80 -28.63
CA ASN A 55 -32.25 -5.88 -28.50
C ASN A 55 -32.03 -7.37 -28.86
N ASN A 56 -32.47 -8.16 -27.86
CA ASN A 56 -33.35 -9.35 -27.89
C ASN A 56 -32.78 -10.78 -27.73
N ASN A 57 -33.05 -11.33 -26.54
CA ASN A 57 -33.86 -12.51 -26.21
C ASN A 57 -33.63 -13.86 -26.92
N GLY A 58 -33.50 -14.94 -26.12
CA GLY A 58 -33.82 -16.30 -26.55
C GLY A 58 -33.26 -17.40 -25.65
N SER A 59 -34.15 -18.13 -24.97
CA SER A 59 -33.90 -19.24 -24.04
C SER A 59 -33.67 -20.59 -24.75
N SER A 60 -33.01 -21.55 -24.08
CA SER A 60 -33.58 -22.85 -23.65
C SER A 60 -32.49 -23.90 -23.34
N SER A 61 -32.94 -25.01 -22.75
CA SER A 61 -32.33 -25.86 -21.72
C SER A 61 -31.49 -27.07 -22.17
N ALA A 62 -30.59 -27.46 -21.25
CA ALA A 62 -30.26 -28.82 -20.76
C ALA A 62 -29.69 -29.88 -21.73
N HIS A 63 -28.46 -30.34 -21.43
CA HIS A 63 -28.20 -31.73 -20.99
C HIS A 63 -26.71 -31.92 -20.63
N ARG A 64 -26.50 -32.75 -19.58
CA ARG A 64 -25.34 -33.63 -19.31
C ARG A 64 -24.40 -33.21 -18.18
N GLU A 65 -24.69 -33.80 -17.01
CA GLU A 65 -23.74 -34.02 -15.93
C GLU A 65 -22.62 -34.99 -16.35
N GLN A 66 -21.49 -34.85 -15.64
CA GLN A 66 -20.39 -35.82 -15.46
C GLN A 66 -19.09 -35.55 -16.23
N MET A 67 -18.36 -34.51 -15.79
CA MET A 67 -16.89 -34.41 -15.84
C MET A 67 -16.42 -33.24 -14.95
N THR A 68 -16.65 -33.32 -13.64
CA THR A 68 -16.33 -32.21 -12.71
C THR A 68 -15.22 -32.63 -11.76
N HIS A 69 -13.99 -32.70 -12.28
CA HIS A 69 -12.81 -32.45 -11.45
C HIS A 69 -11.64 -31.89 -12.25
N ASP A 70 -11.51 -32.25 -13.54
CA ASP A 70 -10.46 -31.68 -14.42
C ASP A 70 -10.90 -30.42 -15.17
N ALA A 71 -12.19 -30.28 -15.51
CA ALA A 71 -12.69 -29.12 -16.26
C ALA A 71 -12.62 -27.80 -15.49
N ASN A 72 -12.70 -27.84 -14.15
CA ASN A 72 -12.64 -26.63 -13.31
C ASN A 72 -11.23 -26.03 -13.26
N LEU A 73 -10.18 -26.84 -13.35
CA LEU A 73 -8.79 -26.36 -13.35
C LEU A 73 -8.45 -25.68 -14.68
N THR A 74 -8.91 -26.26 -15.80
CA THR A 74 -8.69 -25.66 -17.13
C THR A 74 -9.52 -24.40 -17.38
N ASP A 75 -10.76 -24.33 -16.87
CA ASP A 75 -11.63 -23.15 -17.07
C ASP A 75 -11.22 -21.97 -16.17
N THR A 76 -10.76 -22.24 -14.94
CA THR A 76 -10.20 -21.20 -14.07
C THR A 76 -8.87 -20.68 -14.60
N ASP A 77 -7.96 -21.54 -15.05
CA ASP A 77 -6.68 -21.09 -15.60
C ASP A 77 -6.85 -20.31 -16.91
N THR A 78 -7.77 -20.72 -17.79
CA THR A 78 -8.09 -19.95 -19.01
C THR A 78 -8.84 -18.64 -18.74
N THR A 79 -9.56 -18.53 -17.63
CA THR A 79 -10.21 -17.28 -17.22
C THR A 79 -9.20 -16.33 -16.60
N GLU A 80 -8.32 -16.82 -15.73
CA GLU A 80 -7.24 -16.02 -15.13
C GLU A 80 -6.23 -15.55 -16.17
N GLU A 81 -5.92 -16.36 -17.20
CA GLU A 81 -5.08 -15.94 -18.32
C GLU A 81 -5.75 -14.83 -19.16
N ARG A 82 -7.08 -14.79 -19.24
CA ARG A 82 -7.78 -13.66 -19.87
C ARG A 82 -7.71 -12.37 -19.03
N VAL A 83 -7.66 -12.50 -17.71
CA VAL A 83 -7.60 -11.35 -16.78
C VAL A 83 -6.17 -10.84 -16.63
N PHE A 84 -5.19 -11.74 -16.62
CA PHE A 84 -3.76 -11.43 -16.45
C PHE A 84 -2.89 -12.01 -17.58
N PRO A 85 -3.15 -11.59 -18.84
CA PRO A 85 -2.51 -12.20 -20.00
C PRO A 85 -0.99 -12.02 -19.97
N GLY A 86 -0.25 -13.12 -20.17
CA GLY A 86 1.21 -13.10 -20.27
C GLY A 86 1.95 -12.99 -18.93
N LEU A 87 1.23 -12.89 -17.80
CA LEU A 87 1.85 -12.75 -16.47
C LEU A 87 2.61 -14.03 -16.10
N ALA A 88 2.03 -15.21 -16.35
CA ALA A 88 2.63 -16.49 -16.02
C ALA A 88 3.97 -16.72 -16.77
N GLU A 89 4.10 -16.21 -17.99
CA GLU A 89 5.32 -16.26 -18.80
C GLU A 89 6.33 -15.18 -18.41
N LEU A 90 5.87 -14.08 -17.81
CA LEU A 90 6.73 -12.99 -17.35
C LEU A 90 7.40 -13.31 -16.02
N LEU A 91 6.67 -13.83 -15.02
CA LEU A 91 7.21 -14.04 -13.67
C LEU A 91 8.52 -14.87 -13.62
N PRO A 92 8.69 -15.99 -14.38
CA PRO A 92 9.95 -16.74 -14.38
C PRO A 92 11.17 -15.93 -14.86
N ARG A 93 10.96 -14.86 -15.63
CA ARG A 93 12.04 -14.00 -16.15
C ARG A 93 12.45 -12.89 -15.18
N VAL A 94 11.59 -12.58 -14.22
CA VAL A 94 11.77 -11.47 -13.27
C VAL A 94 12.08 -12.00 -11.87
N ALA A 95 11.57 -13.16 -11.48
CA ALA A 95 11.78 -13.70 -10.15
C ALA A 95 13.27 -13.89 -9.82
N THR A 96 13.61 -13.66 -8.56
CA THR A 96 14.87 -14.08 -7.96
C THR A 96 14.96 -15.61 -7.90
N ASP A 97 16.16 -16.14 -7.60
CA ASP A 97 16.39 -17.59 -7.47
C ASP A 97 15.49 -18.27 -6.43
N ASP A 98 15.07 -17.54 -5.38
CA ASP A 98 14.15 -18.01 -4.34
C ASP A 98 12.66 -17.79 -4.69
N GLY A 99 12.35 -17.35 -5.92
CA GLY A 99 10.99 -17.20 -6.41
C GLY A 99 10.28 -15.93 -5.89
N THR A 100 11.03 -14.88 -5.58
CA THR A 100 10.49 -13.58 -5.15
C THR A 100 10.52 -12.57 -6.31
N VAL A 101 9.44 -11.82 -6.49
CA VAL A 101 9.35 -10.73 -7.47
C VAL A 101 9.20 -9.39 -6.75
N ILE A 102 10.01 -8.39 -7.09
CA ILE A 102 9.79 -7.02 -6.63
C ILE A 102 8.74 -6.39 -7.54
N ILE A 103 7.70 -5.80 -6.99
CA ILE A 103 6.58 -5.21 -7.77
C ILE A 103 6.44 -3.75 -7.40
N THR A 104 6.38 -2.88 -8.40
CA THR A 104 5.92 -1.49 -8.24
C THR A 104 4.86 -1.18 -9.28
N SER A 105 4.12 -0.09 -9.10
CA SER A 105 3.08 0.34 -10.03
C SER A 105 3.20 1.82 -10.36
N VAL A 106 2.99 2.17 -11.62
CA VAL A 106 3.10 3.54 -12.13
C VAL A 106 1.96 3.89 -13.08
N ASN A 107 1.52 5.14 -13.05
CA ASN A 107 0.71 5.75 -14.10
C ASN A 107 1.58 6.65 -14.99
N GLU A 108 0.99 7.27 -16.01
CA GLU A 108 1.69 8.13 -16.95
C GLU A 108 2.44 9.26 -16.21
N ALA A 109 1.79 9.94 -15.26
CA ALA A 109 2.39 11.05 -14.54
C ALA A 109 3.65 10.65 -13.73
N TRP A 110 3.62 9.48 -13.09
CA TRP A 110 4.74 8.99 -12.25
C TRP A 110 5.88 8.39 -13.07
N SER A 111 5.60 7.97 -14.30
CA SER A 111 6.58 7.33 -15.20
C SER A 111 7.21 8.28 -16.20
N ARG A 112 6.69 9.51 -16.36
CA ARG A 112 7.29 10.54 -17.22
C ARG A 112 8.78 10.77 -16.91
N PRO A 113 9.61 11.12 -17.92
CA PRO A 113 11.00 11.48 -17.70
C PRO A 113 11.15 12.58 -16.63
N GLY A 114 12.05 12.38 -15.67
CA GLY A 114 12.28 13.26 -14.52
C GLY A 114 11.28 13.09 -13.36
N SER A 115 10.38 12.09 -13.43
CA SER A 115 9.39 11.80 -12.41
C SER A 115 9.85 10.67 -11.46
N LEU A 116 8.92 10.15 -10.64
CA LEU A 116 9.21 9.19 -9.58
C LEU A 116 9.87 7.90 -10.09
N LEU A 117 9.50 7.40 -11.27
CA LEU A 117 10.11 6.18 -11.81
C LEU A 117 11.62 6.32 -12.03
N ASP A 118 12.08 7.49 -12.45
CA ASP A 118 13.52 7.75 -12.62
C ASP A 118 14.25 7.75 -11.27
N LEU A 119 13.65 8.37 -10.25
CA LEU A 119 14.20 8.39 -8.88
C LEU A 119 14.22 7.00 -8.25
N PHE A 120 13.14 6.24 -8.41
CA PHE A 120 13.03 4.85 -7.97
C PHE A 120 14.17 4.00 -8.54
N ARG A 121 14.35 4.03 -9.88
CA ARG A 121 15.43 3.31 -10.57
C ARG A 121 16.81 3.82 -10.19
N ALA A 122 16.98 5.14 -10.02
CA ALA A 122 18.23 5.73 -9.57
C ALA A 122 18.61 5.28 -8.15
N GLY A 123 17.62 5.04 -7.28
CA GLY A 123 17.80 4.41 -5.97
C GLY A 123 18.55 3.09 -6.07
N PHE A 124 18.02 2.12 -6.83
CA PHE A 124 18.71 0.83 -7.04
C PHE A 124 20.14 0.99 -7.56
N ASN A 125 20.35 1.86 -8.56
CA ASN A 125 21.65 2.06 -9.18
C ASN A 125 22.68 2.72 -8.26
N SER A 126 22.24 3.56 -7.32
CA SER A 126 23.09 4.26 -6.35
C SER A 126 23.14 3.60 -4.98
N GLY A 127 22.30 2.60 -4.74
CA GLY A 127 22.28 1.83 -3.51
C GLY A 127 23.48 0.90 -3.36
N GLU A 128 23.77 0.52 -2.13
CA GLU A 128 24.91 -0.33 -1.80
C GLU A 128 24.63 -1.79 -2.15
N GLU A 129 25.31 -2.28 -3.20
CA GLU A 129 25.25 -3.68 -3.64
C GLU A 129 23.85 -4.16 -4.06
N ILE A 130 22.94 -3.25 -4.44
CA ILE A 130 21.55 -3.60 -4.78
C ILE A 130 21.12 -3.32 -6.23
N ALA A 131 21.99 -2.78 -7.08
CA ALA A 131 21.63 -2.47 -8.47
C ALA A 131 21.07 -3.69 -9.23
N HIS A 132 21.56 -4.89 -8.92
CA HIS A 132 21.09 -6.15 -9.51
C HIS A 132 19.63 -6.47 -9.17
N LEU A 133 19.09 -5.99 -8.04
CA LEU A 133 17.70 -6.21 -7.66
C LEU A 133 16.72 -5.53 -8.63
N LEU A 134 17.16 -4.49 -9.36
CA LEU A 134 16.33 -3.86 -10.38
C LEU A 134 15.96 -4.84 -11.51
N ASN A 135 16.82 -5.83 -11.81
CA ASN A 135 16.50 -6.89 -12.78
C ASN A 135 15.36 -7.79 -12.30
N HIS A 136 15.09 -7.79 -11.00
CA HIS A 136 14.02 -8.57 -10.36
C HIS A 136 12.78 -7.73 -10.06
N THR A 137 12.67 -6.55 -10.67
CA THR A 137 11.55 -5.64 -10.49
C THR A 137 10.59 -5.70 -11.68
N LEU A 138 9.34 -6.05 -11.42
CA LEU A 138 8.21 -5.93 -12.32
C LEU A 138 7.56 -4.55 -12.13
N ILE A 139 7.55 -3.74 -13.19
CA ILE A 139 6.88 -2.44 -13.18
C ILE A 139 5.51 -2.58 -13.83
N VAL A 140 4.47 -2.40 -13.04
CA VAL A 140 3.08 -2.49 -13.47
C VAL A 140 2.62 -1.11 -13.95
N ALA A 141 2.45 -0.97 -15.25
CA ALA A 141 1.85 0.19 -15.88
C ALA A 141 0.33 0.09 -15.82
N VAL A 142 -0.34 1.11 -15.28
CA VAL A 142 -1.81 1.10 -15.14
C VAL A 142 -2.55 1.77 -16.31
N ASP A 143 -1.79 2.33 -17.25
CA ASP A 143 -2.26 2.95 -18.48
C ASP A 143 -1.20 2.82 -19.60
N PRO A 144 -1.59 2.94 -20.89
CA PRO A 144 -0.65 2.78 -22.02
C PRO A 144 0.48 3.81 -22.05
N GLY A 145 0.28 5.02 -21.53
CA GLY A 145 1.32 6.05 -21.46
C GLY A 145 2.40 5.64 -20.46
N ALA A 146 1.99 5.10 -19.31
CA ALA A 146 2.88 4.52 -18.33
C ALA A 146 3.68 3.33 -18.87
N LEU A 147 3.03 2.49 -19.68
CA LEU A 147 3.68 1.35 -20.31
C LEU A 147 4.79 1.82 -21.26
N ALA A 148 4.49 2.77 -22.15
CA ALA A 148 5.45 3.30 -23.10
C ALA A 148 6.66 3.94 -22.39
N HIS A 149 6.43 4.68 -21.30
CA HIS A 149 7.51 5.24 -20.49
C HIS A 149 8.34 4.16 -19.79
N CYS A 150 7.69 3.13 -19.24
CA CYS A 150 8.38 2.00 -18.62
C CYS A 150 9.27 1.25 -19.62
N GLU A 151 8.74 0.86 -20.78
CA GLU A 151 9.45 0.08 -21.79
C GLU A 151 10.65 0.82 -22.38
N ALA A 152 10.63 2.16 -22.35
CA ALA A 152 11.77 2.97 -22.76
C ALA A 152 12.97 2.87 -21.80
N VAL A 153 12.75 2.47 -20.54
CA VAL A 153 13.77 2.51 -19.49
C VAL A 153 13.95 1.19 -18.74
N HIS A 154 13.08 0.20 -18.93
CA HIS A 154 13.07 -1.03 -18.14
C HIS A 154 12.58 -2.25 -18.94
N PRO A 155 13.21 -3.43 -18.83
CA PRO A 155 12.83 -4.61 -19.63
C PRO A 155 11.61 -5.39 -19.12
N HIS A 156 11.15 -5.15 -17.88
CA HIS A 156 10.09 -5.93 -17.25
C HIS A 156 8.88 -5.05 -16.89
N CYS A 157 8.15 -4.65 -17.93
CA CYS A 157 6.94 -3.85 -17.83
C CYS A 157 5.71 -4.72 -18.08
N TYR A 158 4.61 -4.45 -17.37
CA TYR A 158 3.36 -5.17 -17.51
C TYR A 158 2.18 -4.20 -17.47
N LEU A 159 1.30 -4.27 -18.47
CA LEU A 159 0.10 -3.44 -18.51
C LEU A 159 -1.03 -4.11 -17.72
N LEU A 160 -1.48 -3.45 -16.67
CA LEU A 160 -2.73 -3.76 -15.97
C LEU A 160 -3.71 -2.61 -16.22
N GLU A 161 -4.40 -2.64 -17.35
CA GLU A 161 -5.27 -1.54 -17.75
C GLU A 161 -6.50 -1.44 -16.84
N VAL A 162 -6.59 -0.35 -16.08
CA VAL A 162 -7.74 -0.06 -15.23
C VAL A 162 -8.71 0.84 -15.99
N THR A 163 -9.67 0.23 -16.68
CA THR A 163 -10.64 0.93 -17.53
C THR A 163 -11.79 1.59 -16.76
N SER A 164 -11.95 1.29 -15.47
CA SER A 164 -13.08 1.73 -14.65
C SER A 164 -13.03 3.22 -14.26
N ALA A 165 -11.93 3.92 -14.53
CA ALA A 165 -11.80 5.37 -14.33
C ALA A 165 -10.64 5.97 -15.15
N ASN A 166 -10.64 7.29 -15.39
CA ASN A 166 -9.49 7.96 -15.99
C ASN A 166 -8.32 7.95 -14.99
N VAL A 167 -7.37 7.02 -15.19
CA VAL A 167 -6.24 6.75 -14.28
C VAL A 167 -4.91 7.33 -14.75
N SER A 168 -4.86 7.90 -15.96
CA SER A 168 -3.62 8.41 -16.59
C SER A 168 -3.06 9.70 -15.97
N SER A 169 -3.87 10.45 -15.21
CA SER A 169 -3.40 11.62 -14.47
C SER A 169 -2.82 11.26 -13.10
N ALA A 170 -2.01 12.14 -12.50
CA ALA A 170 -1.63 12.03 -11.08
C ALA A 170 -2.91 11.99 -10.22
N ASN A 171 -3.36 10.79 -9.87
CA ASN A 171 -4.66 10.62 -9.24
C ASN A 171 -4.62 11.21 -7.84
N ARG A 172 -5.59 12.08 -7.57
CA ARG A 172 -5.76 12.62 -6.23
C ARG A 172 -6.14 11.49 -5.27
N PHE A 173 -5.53 11.52 -4.10
CA PHE A 173 -5.82 10.59 -3.01
C PHE A 173 -7.33 10.47 -2.76
N MET A 174 -7.82 9.26 -2.54
CA MET A 174 -9.24 8.92 -2.29
C MET A 174 -10.24 9.19 -3.43
N THR A 175 -9.76 9.51 -4.65
CA THR A 175 -10.64 9.54 -5.82
C THR A 175 -11.12 8.13 -6.21
N ARG A 176 -12.23 8.02 -6.94
CA ARG A 176 -12.69 6.73 -7.49
C ARG A 176 -11.59 6.04 -8.31
N SER A 177 -10.88 6.79 -9.16
CA SER A 177 -9.74 6.26 -9.91
C SER A 177 -8.64 5.72 -9.01
N TYR A 178 -8.27 6.46 -7.96
CA TYR A 178 -7.27 6.03 -6.97
C TYR A 178 -7.70 4.73 -6.27
N LEU A 179 -8.95 4.63 -5.83
CA LEU A 179 -9.45 3.43 -5.17
C LEU A 179 -9.42 2.22 -6.12
N GLU A 180 -9.86 2.39 -7.36
CA GLU A 180 -9.83 1.30 -8.34
C GLU A 180 -8.40 0.81 -8.63
N LEU A 181 -7.42 1.73 -8.73
CA LEU A 181 -6.00 1.36 -8.86
C LEU A 181 -5.47 0.56 -7.68
N VAL A 182 -5.76 1.02 -6.46
CA VAL A 182 -5.31 0.39 -5.22
C VAL A 182 -5.89 -1.02 -5.08
N TRP A 183 -7.15 -1.21 -5.48
CA TRP A 183 -7.77 -2.54 -5.43
C TRP A 183 -7.32 -3.43 -6.61
N ALA A 184 -7.09 -2.88 -7.80
CA ALA A 184 -6.51 -3.60 -8.94
C ALA A 184 -5.11 -4.16 -8.62
N LYS A 185 -4.28 -3.38 -7.90
CA LYS A 185 -2.99 -3.80 -7.35
C LYS A 185 -3.11 -5.09 -6.53
N LEU A 186 -4.11 -5.21 -5.65
CA LEU A 186 -4.31 -6.41 -4.85
C LEU A 186 -4.76 -7.63 -5.68
N GLU A 187 -5.45 -7.43 -6.80
CA GLU A 187 -5.85 -8.54 -7.68
C GLU A 187 -4.62 -9.16 -8.35
N LEU A 188 -3.76 -8.32 -8.91
CA LEU A 188 -2.49 -8.76 -9.51
C LEU A 188 -1.62 -9.49 -8.49
N GLN A 189 -1.48 -8.92 -7.29
CA GLN A 189 -0.67 -9.53 -6.23
C GLN A 189 -1.21 -10.88 -5.78
N GLN A 190 -2.54 -11.03 -5.70
CA GLN A 190 -3.14 -12.34 -5.43
C GLN A 190 -2.79 -13.34 -6.54
N ARG A 191 -2.86 -12.94 -7.82
CA ARG A 191 -2.50 -13.82 -8.95
C ARG A 191 -1.03 -14.23 -8.91
N VAL A 192 -0.11 -13.31 -8.55
CA VAL A 192 1.31 -13.64 -8.36
C VAL A 192 1.51 -14.73 -7.30
N LEU A 193 0.81 -14.64 -6.15
CA LEU A 193 0.86 -15.68 -5.13
C LEU A 193 0.26 -17.01 -5.63
N GLN A 194 -0.86 -16.97 -6.35
CA GLN A 194 -1.50 -18.16 -6.93
C GLN A 194 -0.60 -18.87 -7.95
N LEU A 195 0.24 -18.11 -8.67
CA LEU A 195 1.26 -18.62 -9.59
C LEU A 195 2.52 -19.14 -8.87
N GLY A 196 2.55 -19.11 -7.53
CA GLY A 196 3.61 -19.70 -6.72
C GLY A 196 4.78 -18.76 -6.38
N TYR A 197 4.69 -17.47 -6.73
CA TYR A 197 5.76 -16.50 -6.50
C TYR A 197 5.49 -15.67 -5.23
N SER A 198 6.52 -15.53 -4.39
CA SER A 198 6.49 -14.52 -3.33
C SER A 198 6.66 -13.15 -3.96
N TYR A 199 6.24 -12.09 -3.27
CA TYR A 199 6.48 -10.74 -3.78
C TYR A 199 6.89 -9.76 -2.70
N LEU A 200 7.63 -8.75 -3.11
CA LEU A 200 7.84 -7.52 -2.35
C LEU A 200 7.24 -6.38 -3.14
N PHE A 201 6.16 -5.80 -2.62
CA PHE A 201 5.57 -4.61 -3.19
C PHE A 201 6.26 -3.36 -2.62
N THR A 202 6.54 -2.40 -3.49
CA THR A 202 7.12 -1.10 -3.16
C THR A 202 6.42 -0.03 -3.99
N ASP A 203 5.94 1.04 -3.35
CA ASP A 203 5.50 2.23 -4.06
C ASP A 203 6.68 2.86 -4.81
N VAL A 204 6.39 3.56 -5.91
CA VAL A 204 7.41 4.16 -6.79
C VAL A 204 8.10 5.36 -6.13
N ASP A 205 7.54 5.93 -5.08
CA ASP A 205 8.12 7.02 -4.29
C ASP A 205 8.94 6.51 -3.08
N ILE A 206 9.39 5.27 -3.14
CA ILE A 206 10.32 4.66 -2.20
C ILE A 206 11.69 4.54 -2.85
N MET A 207 12.69 5.21 -2.27
CA MET A 207 14.08 5.07 -2.68
C MET A 207 14.72 3.87 -2.01
N TRP A 208 15.35 3.03 -2.81
CA TRP A 208 16.10 1.86 -2.33
C TRP A 208 17.57 2.22 -2.12
N LEU A 209 18.10 1.95 -0.92
CA LEU A 209 19.44 2.37 -0.50
C LEU A 209 20.33 1.18 -0.13
N ARG A 210 19.75 0.13 0.48
CA ARG A 210 20.41 -1.15 0.79
C ARG A 210 19.44 -2.31 0.61
N ASN A 211 19.95 -3.54 0.73
CA ASN A 211 19.16 -4.76 0.54
C ASN A 211 18.17 -4.97 1.70
N PRO A 212 16.84 -4.76 1.51
CA PRO A 212 15.85 -4.90 2.58
C PRO A 212 15.58 -6.36 2.95
N PHE A 213 15.84 -7.33 2.06
CA PHE A 213 15.60 -8.75 2.32
C PHE A 213 16.42 -9.28 3.50
N ARG A 214 17.55 -8.63 3.83
CA ARG A 214 18.36 -8.96 5.02
C ARG A 214 17.62 -8.69 6.35
N HIS A 215 16.57 -7.87 6.30
CA HIS A 215 15.78 -7.45 7.46
C HIS A 215 14.34 -7.98 7.43
N ILE A 216 13.99 -8.76 6.40
CA ILE A 216 12.68 -9.42 6.30
C ILE A 216 12.81 -10.83 6.87
N SER A 217 12.01 -11.12 7.89
CA SER A 217 12.07 -12.41 8.57
C SER A 217 11.56 -13.57 7.70
N LEU A 218 12.32 -14.67 7.64
CA LEU A 218 11.94 -15.90 6.93
C LEU A 218 10.69 -16.60 7.50
N TYR A 219 10.34 -16.31 8.76
CA TYR A 219 9.15 -16.87 9.41
C TYR A 219 7.91 -15.98 9.23
N ALA A 220 8.04 -14.76 8.72
CA ALA A 220 6.89 -13.92 8.45
C ALA A 220 6.07 -14.49 7.29
N ASP A 221 4.75 -14.51 7.44
CA ASP A 221 3.86 -14.75 6.29
C ASP A 221 3.75 -13.46 5.47
N MET A 222 3.77 -12.31 6.17
CA MET A 222 3.83 -10.97 5.59
C MET A 222 4.68 -10.05 6.46
N ALA A 223 5.61 -9.31 5.84
CA ALA A 223 6.35 -8.24 6.48
C ALA A 223 5.92 -6.89 5.88
N ILE A 224 5.55 -5.91 6.69
CA ILE A 224 4.92 -4.67 6.23
C ILE A 224 5.49 -3.44 6.95
N SER A 225 5.70 -2.35 6.22
CA SER A 225 6.15 -1.09 6.81
C SER A 225 5.08 -0.45 7.69
N THR A 226 5.47 0.56 8.45
CA THR A 226 4.60 1.39 9.27
C THR A 226 5.07 2.83 9.21
N ASP A 227 4.15 3.79 9.35
CA ASP A 227 4.50 5.21 9.43
C ASP A 227 5.07 5.59 10.81
N ARG A 228 4.76 4.80 11.85
CA ARG A 228 5.25 4.99 13.22
C ARG A 228 5.47 3.64 13.89
N PHE A 229 6.73 3.29 14.09
CA PHE A 229 7.09 2.03 14.74
C PHE A 229 6.93 2.12 16.26
N ASN A 230 6.21 1.18 16.86
CA ASN A 230 5.94 1.17 18.30
C ASN A 230 7.04 0.50 19.15
N GLY A 231 8.08 -0.05 18.51
CA GLY A 231 9.20 -0.74 19.18
C GLY A 231 9.06 -2.27 19.26
N ASP A 232 7.93 -2.84 18.85
CA ASP A 232 7.67 -4.28 18.81
C ASP A 232 7.20 -4.70 17.41
N ALA A 233 8.06 -5.45 16.71
CA ALA A 233 7.83 -5.90 15.34
C ALA A 233 6.68 -6.91 15.19
N GLU A 234 6.23 -7.56 16.27
CA GLU A 234 5.13 -8.54 16.20
C GLU A 234 3.81 -7.97 16.75
N SER A 235 3.85 -6.74 17.27
CA SER A 235 2.68 -6.09 17.83
C SER A 235 1.72 -5.62 16.75
N LEU A 236 0.50 -6.18 16.77
CA LEU A 236 -0.62 -5.75 15.95
C LEU A 236 -1.09 -4.31 16.25
N ALA A 237 -0.53 -3.63 17.26
CA ALA A 237 -0.81 -2.22 17.49
C ALA A 237 -0.09 -1.29 16.49
N ASN A 238 0.90 -1.77 15.73
CA ASN A 238 1.50 -0.99 14.64
C ASN A 238 0.49 -0.79 13.52
N ALA A 239 0.27 0.46 13.09
CA ALA A 239 -0.53 0.76 11.91
C ALA A 239 0.27 0.38 10.65
N PRO A 240 -0.21 -0.55 9.80
CA PRO A 240 0.49 -0.96 8.60
C PRO A 240 0.51 0.19 7.58
N ASN A 241 1.59 0.30 6.82
CA ASN A 241 1.70 1.12 5.62
C ASN A 241 1.81 0.19 4.39
N THR A 242 0.90 0.29 3.43
CA THR A 242 0.89 -0.61 2.25
C THR A 242 1.72 -0.07 1.08
N GLY A 243 2.64 0.85 1.35
CA GLY A 243 3.64 1.30 0.40
C GLY A 243 4.86 0.39 0.33
N PHE A 244 5.17 -0.39 1.38
CA PHE A 244 6.27 -1.35 1.34
C PHE A 244 5.95 -2.63 2.13
N TYR A 245 5.84 -3.77 1.45
CA TYR A 245 5.58 -5.04 2.12
C TYR A 245 5.97 -6.26 1.29
N TYR A 246 6.44 -7.29 2.00
CA TYR A 246 6.72 -8.60 1.46
C TYR A 246 5.60 -9.59 1.85
N VAL A 247 5.21 -10.46 0.92
CA VAL A 247 4.29 -11.57 1.17
C VAL A 247 4.89 -12.85 0.62
N LYS A 248 5.01 -13.85 1.50
CA LYS A 248 5.50 -15.18 1.13
C LYS A 248 4.43 -15.94 0.37
N SER A 249 4.77 -16.64 -0.73
CA SER A 249 3.79 -17.48 -1.42
C SER A 249 3.47 -18.76 -0.65
N THR A 250 2.22 -18.86 -0.19
CA THR A 250 1.63 -20.03 0.45
C THR A 250 0.11 -20.04 0.20
N ASN A 251 -0.55 -21.19 0.32
CA ASN A 251 -2.03 -21.23 0.26
C ASN A 251 -2.69 -20.32 1.30
N ARG A 252 -2.04 -20.16 2.47
CA ARG A 252 -2.50 -19.29 3.55
C ARG A 252 -2.49 -17.81 3.16
N THR A 253 -1.42 -17.35 2.52
CA THR A 253 -1.28 -15.94 2.10
C THR A 253 -2.08 -15.64 0.84
N VAL A 254 -2.30 -16.61 -0.06
CA VAL A 254 -3.29 -16.49 -1.14
C VAL A 254 -4.68 -16.21 -0.55
N GLU A 255 -5.08 -16.99 0.45
CA GLU A 255 -6.37 -16.81 1.13
C GLU A 255 -6.42 -15.51 1.94
N MET A 256 -5.32 -15.09 2.55
CA MET A 256 -5.20 -13.80 3.23
C MET A 256 -5.53 -12.63 2.29
N VAL A 257 -4.88 -12.55 1.12
CA VAL A 257 -5.15 -11.47 0.14
C VAL A 257 -6.58 -11.55 -0.38
N ARG A 258 -7.12 -12.76 -0.59
CA ARG A 258 -8.53 -12.94 -0.96
C ARG A 258 -9.49 -12.37 0.10
N ARG A 259 -9.24 -12.65 1.39
CA ARG A 259 -10.05 -12.11 2.51
C ARG A 259 -9.91 -10.59 2.62
N TRP A 260 -8.71 -10.07 2.41
CA TRP A 260 -8.47 -8.62 2.39
C TRP A 260 -9.25 -7.91 1.29
N ARG A 261 -9.22 -8.43 0.06
CA ARG A 261 -10.04 -7.91 -1.05
C ARG A 261 -11.54 -7.98 -0.75
N ALA A 262 -12.02 -9.12 -0.24
CA ALA A 262 -13.44 -9.30 0.09
C ALA A 262 -13.91 -8.32 1.20
N ALA A 263 -13.01 -7.99 2.13
CA ALA A 263 -13.31 -7.09 3.24
C ALA A 263 -13.61 -5.65 2.78
N ARG A 264 -13.17 -5.22 1.58
CA ARG A 264 -13.54 -3.91 1.00
C ARG A 264 -15.03 -3.60 1.13
N SER A 265 -15.88 -4.60 0.92
CA SER A 265 -17.35 -4.46 0.96
C SER A 265 -17.93 -4.18 2.36
N ARG A 266 -17.15 -4.40 3.43
CA ARG A 266 -17.56 -4.16 4.83
C ARG A 266 -17.44 -2.70 5.27
N PHE A 267 -16.73 -1.88 4.51
CA PHE A 267 -16.36 -0.52 4.90
C PHE A 267 -16.89 0.51 3.89
N PRO A 268 -17.07 1.78 4.30
CA PRO A 268 -17.24 2.89 3.36
C PRO A 268 -16.08 2.94 2.36
N PRO A 269 -16.25 3.58 1.18
CA PRO A 269 -15.17 3.69 0.20
C PRO A 269 -13.87 4.24 0.82
N THR A 270 -12.87 3.37 0.93
CA THR A 270 -11.56 3.67 1.49
C THR A 270 -10.47 2.82 0.82
N HIS A 271 -9.22 3.16 1.07
CA HIS A 271 -8.05 2.50 0.50
C HIS A 271 -7.74 1.15 1.19
N ASP A 272 -6.91 0.34 0.52
CA ASP A 272 -6.49 -0.99 0.96
C ASP A 272 -5.91 -1.00 2.37
N GLN A 273 -5.01 -0.07 2.69
CA GLN A 273 -4.34 0.01 3.99
C GLN A 273 -5.32 0.23 5.15
N ALA A 274 -6.31 1.12 5.01
CA ALA A 274 -7.30 1.35 6.05
C ALA A 274 -8.13 0.08 6.30
N VAL A 275 -8.58 -0.59 5.23
CA VAL A 275 -9.28 -1.88 5.37
C VAL A 275 -8.37 -2.94 6.01
N PHE A 276 -7.09 -2.97 5.63
CA PHE A 276 -6.14 -3.94 6.16
C PHE A 276 -5.94 -3.76 7.66
N ASP A 277 -5.79 -2.51 8.10
CA ASP A 277 -5.60 -2.18 9.51
C ASP A 277 -6.75 -2.68 10.38
N GLU A 278 -7.99 -2.51 9.90
CA GLU A 278 -9.21 -2.97 10.57
C GLU A 278 -9.30 -4.51 10.68
N ILE A 279 -8.80 -5.25 9.69
CA ILE A 279 -8.98 -6.71 9.64
C ILE A 279 -7.73 -7.51 10.04
N LYS A 280 -6.54 -6.91 10.18
CA LYS A 280 -5.29 -7.64 10.46
C LYS A 280 -5.39 -8.48 11.74
N GLY A 281 -6.14 -8.02 12.74
CA GLY A 281 -6.42 -8.78 13.96
C GLY A 281 -7.21 -10.05 13.70
N GLU A 282 -8.20 -10.00 12.81
CA GLU A 282 -8.97 -11.17 12.37
C GLU A 282 -8.09 -12.15 11.56
N LEU A 283 -7.18 -11.62 10.72
CA LEU A 283 -6.26 -12.44 9.93
C LEU A 283 -5.22 -13.16 10.81
N ALA A 284 -4.70 -12.47 11.83
CA ALA A 284 -3.72 -13.01 12.75
C ALA A 284 -4.32 -13.94 13.82
N GLY A 285 -5.47 -13.56 14.40
CA GLY A 285 -6.13 -14.32 15.47
C GLY A 285 -7.16 -15.34 15.01
N GLY A 286 -7.56 -15.30 13.74
CA GLY A 286 -8.52 -16.23 13.14
C GLY A 286 -7.87 -17.48 12.56
N GLU A 287 -8.62 -18.19 11.71
CA GLU A 287 -8.22 -19.49 11.14
C GLU A 287 -6.87 -19.48 10.41
N LEU A 288 -6.52 -18.36 9.77
CA LEU A 288 -5.30 -18.26 8.97
C LEU A 288 -4.04 -18.18 9.84
N HIS A 289 -4.13 -17.67 11.06
CA HIS A 289 -2.98 -17.47 11.95
C HIS A 289 -1.82 -16.76 11.24
N ILE A 290 -2.12 -15.67 10.52
CA ILE A 290 -1.11 -14.93 9.76
C ILE A 290 -0.08 -14.34 10.70
N ARG A 291 1.19 -14.61 10.41
CA ARG A 291 2.33 -14.05 11.14
C ARG A 291 2.79 -12.76 10.45
N PHE A 292 2.45 -11.64 11.07
CA PHE A 292 2.91 -10.32 10.65
C PHE A 292 4.24 -9.96 11.30
N VAL A 293 5.10 -9.30 10.54
CA VAL A 293 6.27 -8.58 11.04
C VAL A 293 6.20 -7.14 10.56
N PHE A 294 6.11 -6.19 11.48
CA PHE A 294 6.13 -4.76 11.19
C PHE A 294 7.57 -4.27 11.12
N LEU A 295 7.89 -3.56 10.04
CA LEU A 295 9.24 -3.16 9.73
C LEU A 295 9.61 -1.87 10.49
N GLU A 296 10.75 -1.90 11.19
CA GLU A 296 11.26 -0.78 11.99
C GLU A 296 11.61 0.42 11.10
N THR A 297 11.12 1.62 11.47
CA THR A 297 11.31 2.84 10.69
C THR A 297 12.76 3.33 10.65
N ALA A 298 13.64 2.92 11.56
CA ALA A 298 15.08 3.21 11.45
C ALA A 298 15.77 2.48 10.27
N LEU A 299 15.17 1.38 9.79
CA LEU A 299 15.64 0.63 8.62
C LEU A 299 14.78 0.93 7.38
N PHE A 300 13.47 1.04 7.56
CA PHE A 300 12.49 1.30 6.53
C PHE A 300 11.91 2.69 6.74
N ASP A 301 12.77 3.69 6.51
CA ASP A 301 12.54 5.08 6.88
C ASP A 301 11.53 5.75 5.97
N GLY A 302 10.99 6.86 6.43
CA GLY A 302 10.09 7.69 5.67
C GLY A 302 9.78 9.01 6.36
N PHE A 303 9.28 9.99 5.62
CA PHE A 303 9.14 11.35 6.10
C PHE A 303 8.14 11.49 7.27
N CYS A 304 7.23 10.52 7.48
CA CYS A 304 6.36 10.51 8.67
C CYS A 304 7.12 10.33 10.00
N GLN A 305 8.27 9.66 9.96
CA GLN A 305 9.16 9.40 11.10
C GLN A 305 10.60 9.33 10.61
N LEU A 306 11.15 10.47 10.18
CA LEU A 306 12.49 10.55 9.61
C LEU A 306 13.58 10.30 10.66
N HIS A 307 14.51 9.38 10.36
CA HIS A 307 15.66 9.08 11.22
C HIS A 307 16.97 9.55 10.58
N ASP A 308 17.87 10.13 11.37
CA ASP A 308 19.18 10.60 10.88
C ASP A 308 20.21 9.43 10.69
N GLU A 309 19.79 8.17 10.90
CA GLU A 309 20.65 6.97 10.87
C GLU A 309 20.90 6.43 9.44
N MET A 310 21.54 7.27 8.60
CA MET A 310 21.86 6.95 7.19
C MET A 310 22.70 5.68 7.01
N ASP A 311 23.40 5.21 8.04
CA ASP A 311 24.24 4.01 8.01
C ASP A 311 23.47 2.70 8.13
N ARG A 312 22.21 2.77 8.59
CA ARG A 312 21.35 1.59 8.77
C ARG A 312 20.23 1.51 7.75
N VAL A 313 19.76 2.64 7.23
CA VAL A 313 18.60 2.71 6.34
C VAL A 313 18.73 1.76 5.13
N CYS A 314 17.62 1.09 4.81
CA CYS A 314 17.46 0.25 3.62
C CYS A 314 16.59 0.94 2.58
N THR A 315 15.53 1.62 3.00
CA THR A 315 14.60 2.34 2.12
C THR A 315 14.19 3.68 2.70
N MET A 316 13.85 4.64 1.84
CA MET A 316 13.32 5.94 2.22
C MET A 316 12.01 6.20 1.47
N HIS A 317 10.89 6.24 2.18
CA HIS A 317 9.55 6.48 1.63
C HIS A 317 9.17 7.96 1.73
N ALA A 318 8.70 8.57 0.63
CA ALA A 318 8.06 9.89 0.67
C ALA A 318 6.60 9.85 1.20
N ASN A 319 6.34 9.04 2.23
CA ASN A 319 5.08 9.06 2.98
C ASN A 319 4.92 10.38 3.73
N CYS A 320 3.70 10.78 4.07
CA CYS A 320 3.41 12.11 4.64
C CYS A 320 3.87 13.33 3.79
N CYS A 321 4.28 13.14 2.53
CA CYS A 321 4.49 14.22 1.56
C CYS A 321 3.42 14.19 0.49
N ILE A 322 2.75 15.33 0.27
CA ILE A 322 1.59 15.41 -0.61
C ILE A 322 1.97 16.08 -1.93
N GLY A 323 1.57 15.47 -3.04
CA GLY A 323 1.72 16.02 -4.38
C GLY A 323 2.99 15.54 -5.09
N LEU A 324 2.84 15.25 -6.39
CA LEU A 324 3.91 14.67 -7.21
C LEU A 324 5.16 15.56 -7.23
N GLU A 325 5.00 16.86 -7.46
CA GLU A 325 6.13 17.79 -7.54
C GLU A 325 6.93 17.86 -6.23
N ASN A 326 6.23 17.79 -5.09
CA ASN A 326 6.85 17.79 -3.77
C ASN A 326 7.61 16.49 -3.51
N LYS A 327 6.98 15.34 -3.81
CA LYS A 327 7.66 14.04 -3.71
C LYS A 327 8.92 13.98 -4.57
N VAL A 328 8.83 14.43 -5.82
CA VAL A 328 9.99 14.49 -6.73
C VAL A 328 11.07 15.42 -6.18
N HIS A 329 10.71 16.60 -5.69
CA HIS A 329 11.65 17.55 -5.09
C HIS A 329 12.38 16.95 -3.87
N ASP A 330 11.63 16.48 -2.88
CA ASP A 330 12.19 15.97 -1.63
C ASP A 330 13.02 14.71 -1.87
N LEU A 331 12.56 13.77 -2.69
CA LEU A 331 13.35 12.59 -3.04
C LEU A 331 14.59 12.94 -3.87
N THR A 332 14.56 13.99 -4.69
CA THR A 332 15.77 14.48 -5.37
C THR A 332 16.81 14.97 -4.36
N ASN A 333 16.38 15.69 -3.31
CA ASN A 333 17.27 16.12 -2.23
C ASN A 333 17.83 14.91 -1.47
N MET A 334 16.98 13.93 -1.12
CA MET A 334 17.41 12.70 -0.45
C MET A 334 18.43 11.92 -1.28
N ALA A 335 18.25 11.84 -2.60
CA ALA A 335 19.21 11.18 -3.49
C ALA A 335 20.57 11.90 -3.50
N ALA A 336 20.56 13.23 -3.45
CA ALA A 336 21.78 14.02 -3.35
C ALA A 336 22.49 13.81 -1.99
N ASP A 337 21.73 13.76 -0.90
CA ASP A 337 22.26 13.49 0.43
C ASP A 337 22.85 12.08 0.54
N TRP A 338 22.15 11.09 0.00
CA TRP A 338 22.65 9.72 -0.09
C TRP A 338 23.96 9.63 -0.87
N LYS A 339 24.05 10.30 -2.03
CA LYS A 339 25.28 10.37 -2.82
C LYS A 339 26.43 11.03 -2.05
N ASN A 340 26.14 12.11 -1.33
CA ASN A 340 27.13 12.80 -0.50
C ASN A 340 27.63 11.91 0.64
N TYR A 341 26.72 11.20 1.32
CA TYR A 341 27.04 10.26 2.38
C TYR A 341 27.88 9.07 1.87
N THR A 342 27.47 8.47 0.75
CA THR A 342 28.15 7.29 0.19
C THR A 342 29.48 7.61 -0.49
N SER A 343 29.75 8.87 -0.83
CA SER A 343 31.06 9.30 -1.33
C SER A 343 32.20 9.19 -0.31
N LEU A 344 31.87 9.13 0.98
CA LEU A 344 32.85 8.94 2.06
C LEU A 344 33.26 7.47 2.18
N ALA A 345 34.49 7.23 2.65
CA ALA A 345 34.91 5.87 2.97
C ALA A 345 34.06 5.31 4.13
N PRO A 346 33.79 3.99 4.19
CA PRO A 346 32.94 3.40 5.24
C PRO A 346 33.36 3.75 6.67
N ALA A 347 34.67 3.93 6.92
CA ALA A 347 35.20 4.33 8.22
C ALA A 347 34.87 5.79 8.60
N GLU A 348 34.71 6.67 7.61
CA GLU A 348 34.48 8.12 7.78
C GLU A 348 32.99 8.46 7.85
N ARG A 349 32.13 7.58 7.37
CA ARG A 349 30.67 7.74 7.40
C ARG A 349 30.14 7.84 8.83
N ARG A 350 30.63 6.95 9.71
CA ARG A 350 30.32 6.98 11.15
C ARG A 350 30.95 8.23 11.78
N GLY A 351 30.11 9.14 12.25
CA GLY A 351 30.55 10.41 12.84
C GLY A 351 30.72 11.56 11.85
N SER A 352 30.42 11.35 10.56
CA SER A 352 30.46 12.41 9.53
C SER A 352 29.46 13.56 9.79
N GLY A 353 28.46 13.33 10.64
CA GLY A 353 27.39 14.28 10.91
C GLY A 353 26.48 14.56 9.70
N ARG A 354 26.60 13.75 8.62
CA ARG A 354 25.67 13.80 7.48
C ARG A 354 24.28 13.43 7.97
N ARG A 355 23.30 14.18 7.48
CA ARG A 355 21.88 14.03 7.80
C ARG A 355 21.07 14.22 6.53
N TRP A 356 19.84 13.75 6.58
CA TRP A 356 18.86 14.03 5.54
C TRP A 356 18.50 15.51 5.55
N THR A 357 18.37 16.09 4.36
CA THR A 357 17.68 17.34 4.17
C THR A 357 16.23 17.15 4.59
N ALA A 358 15.76 17.88 5.61
CA ALA A 358 14.40 17.74 6.09
C ALA A 358 13.39 18.02 4.94
N PRO A 359 12.40 17.14 4.73
CA PRO A 359 11.27 17.40 3.83
C PRO A 359 10.56 18.68 4.24
N ASP A 360 10.08 19.47 3.27
CA ASP A 360 9.46 20.77 3.55
C ASP A 360 8.18 20.62 4.40
N PRO A 361 8.16 21.08 5.68
CA PRO A 361 7.00 20.92 6.56
C PRO A 361 5.79 21.74 6.11
N VAL A 362 5.95 22.67 5.16
CA VAL A 362 4.82 23.39 4.55
C VAL A 362 4.03 22.50 3.58
N ARG A 363 4.53 21.28 3.29
CA ARG A 363 3.98 20.36 2.28
C ARG A 363 3.58 18.97 2.82
N GLY A 364 3.86 18.72 4.10
CA GLY A 364 3.33 17.60 4.88
C GLY A 364 2.59 18.16 6.09
N VAL A 365 1.31 17.87 6.24
CA VAL A 365 0.53 18.36 7.38
C VAL A 365 1.11 17.76 8.66
N HIS A 366 1.60 18.62 9.56
CA HIS A 366 1.71 18.32 10.98
C HIS A 366 0.31 18.02 11.55
N GLU A 367 -0.18 16.80 11.38
CA GLU A 367 -1.29 16.23 12.17
C GLU A 367 -1.42 14.73 11.92
N ALA A 368 -0.36 13.98 12.23
CA ALA A 368 -0.46 12.55 12.54
C ALA A 368 -0.22 12.38 14.05
N ALA A 369 -1.11 12.97 14.83
CA ALA A 369 -1.22 12.80 16.28
C ALA A 369 -2.68 13.03 16.67
N LEU A 370 -3.49 11.97 16.52
CA LEU A 370 -4.51 11.52 17.48
C LEU A 370 -5.05 10.16 17.07
#